data_AF-T1GHE5-F1
#
_entry.id   AF-T1GHE5-F1
#
_cell.length_a   1.000
_cell.length_b   1.000
_cell.length_c   1.000
_cell.angle_alpha   90.00
_cell.angle_beta   90.00
_cell.angle_gamma   90.00
#
_symmetry.space_group_name_H-M   'P 1'
#
loop_
_entity.id
_entity.type
_entity.pdbx_description
1 polymer ?
#
loop_
_entity_poly.entity_id
_entity_poly.type
_entity_poly.pdbx_seq_one_letter_code
_entity_poly.pdbx_strand_id
1 'polypeptide(L)'
;MFDYLDDIGTHGDDWFYYGVLQVKVVRGPSFSDCCDDRIYTEEAHSAVHGLYVKCKEENGDEASSCIHTCVFRNLGFYSDNGIDYTAMKQMLGPSSMIGEPNDWKKTGIEKWIDECSRAAQGGQECSQDVKDLTQCFWMKVFTNCPSYNAANC
;
A
#
# COMPACT_ATOMS: atom_id res chain seq x y z
N MET A 1 -10.50 4.88 5.96
CA MET A 1 -9.42 3.93 5.64
C MET A 1 -8.71 4.56 4.47
N PHE A 2 -7.44 4.94 4.65
CA PHE A 2 -6.71 5.80 3.74
C PHE A 2 -6.49 5.12 2.37
N ASP A 3 -6.80 5.83 1.28
CA ASP A 3 -6.51 5.40 -0.09
C ASP A 3 -5.07 5.76 -0.45
N TYR A 4 -4.15 4.88 -0.06
CA TYR A 4 -2.70 5.07 -0.19
C TYR A 4 -2.19 5.04 -1.64
N LEU A 5 -3.09 4.87 -2.61
CA LEU A 5 -2.79 4.58 -4.02
C LEU A 5 -3.55 5.50 -4.99
N ASP A 6 -4.27 6.51 -4.50
CA ASP A 6 -4.87 7.57 -5.34
C ASP A 6 -3.81 8.56 -5.89
N ASP A 7 -2.57 8.44 -5.44
CA ASP A 7 -1.42 9.12 -6.06
C ASP A 7 -1.04 8.60 -7.45
N ILE A 8 -1.73 7.57 -7.92
CA ILE A 8 -1.33 6.82 -9.10
C ILE A 8 -2.18 7.15 -10.34
N GLY A 9 -3.14 8.07 -10.25
CA GLY A 9 -3.91 8.47 -11.42
C GLY A 9 -4.98 9.51 -11.17
N THR A 10 -4.66 10.75 -11.57
CA THR A 10 -5.56 11.88 -11.88
C THR A 10 -6.56 12.33 -10.81
N HIS A 11 -6.36 13.57 -10.37
CA HIS A 11 -7.42 14.44 -9.85
C HIS A 11 -8.70 14.32 -10.69
N GLY A 12 -9.80 13.91 -10.06
CA GLY A 12 -11.12 13.92 -10.68
C GLY A 12 -12.16 13.28 -9.78
N ASP A 13 -13.25 14.01 -9.53
CA ASP A 13 -14.47 13.45 -8.97
C ASP A 13 -15.00 12.36 -9.93
N ASP A 14 -14.71 11.09 -9.65
CA ASP A 14 -15.22 9.99 -10.48
C ASP A 14 -16.69 9.71 -10.11
N TRP A 15 -17.58 10.14 -11.00
CA TRP A 15 -19.00 9.78 -10.98
C TRP A 15 -19.20 8.45 -11.71
N PHE A 16 -19.56 7.38 -11.00
CA PHE A 16 -20.00 6.13 -11.63
C PHE A 16 -21.52 6.15 -11.85
N TYR A 17 -21.94 6.06 -13.12
CA TYR A 17 -23.36 5.91 -13.47
C TYR A 17 -23.76 4.43 -13.43
N TYR A 18 -24.23 3.96 -12.28
CA TYR A 18 -25.14 2.81 -12.22
C TYR A 18 -26.56 3.34 -12.14
N GLY A 19 -27.43 2.87 -13.04
CA GLY A 19 -28.81 3.33 -13.15
C GLY A 19 -29.49 3.55 -11.79
N VAL A 20 -29.89 4.80 -11.55
CA VAL A 20 -30.85 5.26 -10.54
C VAL A 20 -30.40 5.36 -9.06
N LEU A 21 -29.10 5.28 -8.73
CA LEU A 21 -28.62 5.73 -7.43
C LEU A 21 -27.31 6.52 -7.53
N GLN A 22 -27.36 7.82 -7.25
CA GLN A 22 -26.15 8.61 -6.98
C GLN A 22 -25.60 8.19 -5.62
N VAL A 23 -24.69 7.22 -5.60
CA VAL A 23 -23.91 6.89 -4.40
C VAL A 23 -22.68 7.79 -4.41
N LYS A 24 -22.65 8.78 -3.51
CA LYS A 24 -21.44 9.55 -3.24
C LYS A 24 -20.45 8.62 -2.52
N VAL A 25 -19.48 8.09 -3.27
CA VAL A 25 -18.32 7.43 -2.68
C VAL A 25 -17.51 8.53 -2.01
N VAL A 26 -17.51 8.57 -0.68
CA VAL A 26 -16.62 9.45 0.08
C VAL A 26 -15.24 8.81 0.02
N ARG A 27 -14.44 9.16 -1.00
CA ARG A 27 -13.01 8.82 -1.04
C ARG A 27 -12.32 9.49 0.14
N GLY A 28 -11.45 8.75 0.83
CA GLY A 28 -10.59 9.32 1.85
C GLY A 28 -9.51 10.19 1.21
N PRO A 29 -8.78 11.01 1.99
CA PRO A 29 -7.62 11.73 1.50
C PRO A 29 -6.55 10.74 1.00
N SER A 30 -5.94 11.08 -0.13
CA SER A 30 -4.85 10.31 -0.73
C SER A 30 -3.53 10.53 0.03
N PHE A 31 -2.48 9.78 -0.34
CA PHE A 31 -1.18 9.98 0.31
C PHE A 31 -0.60 11.37 0.06
N SER A 32 -0.60 11.87 -1.17
CA SER A 32 -0.09 13.21 -1.48
C SER A 32 -0.86 14.32 -0.80
N ASP A 33 -2.17 14.13 -0.54
CA ASP A 33 -2.94 15.09 0.25
C ASP A 33 -2.33 15.20 1.67
N CYS A 34 -1.95 14.06 2.24
CA CYS A 34 -1.40 13.93 3.57
C CYS A 34 0.11 14.20 3.69
N CYS A 35 0.89 13.95 2.63
CA CYS A 35 2.34 13.94 2.62
C CYS A 35 2.83 14.29 1.20
N ASP A 36 3.36 15.50 1.05
CA ASP A 36 3.91 16.00 -0.23
C ASP A 36 5.33 15.44 -0.46
N ASP A 37 5.45 14.12 -0.57
CA ASP A 37 6.69 13.42 -0.87
C ASP A 37 6.38 12.04 -1.47
N ARG A 38 6.98 11.68 -2.59
CA ARG A 38 6.69 10.42 -3.30
C ARG A 38 7.19 9.20 -2.53
N ILE A 39 6.35 8.16 -2.41
CA ILE A 39 6.74 6.89 -1.76
C ILE A 39 7.72 6.11 -2.64
N TYR A 40 7.32 5.86 -3.89
CA TYR A 40 8.03 4.97 -4.79
C TYR A 40 8.94 5.76 -5.71
N THR A 41 10.04 5.13 -6.14
CA THR A 41 10.74 5.58 -7.34
C THR A 41 9.80 5.49 -8.55
N GLU A 42 10.06 6.27 -9.61
CA GLU A 42 9.20 6.26 -10.81
C GLU A 42 9.08 4.86 -11.44
N GLU A 43 10.19 4.11 -11.48
CA GLU A 43 10.22 2.76 -12.04
C GLU A 43 9.38 1.79 -11.20
N ALA A 44 9.46 1.89 -9.87
CA ALA A 44 8.69 1.06 -8.97
C ALA A 44 7.21 1.45 -8.95
N HIS A 45 6.91 2.74 -9.06
CA HIS A 45 5.57 3.29 -9.04
C HIS A 45 4.70 2.65 -10.14
N SER A 46 5.19 2.66 -11.38
CA SER A 46 4.45 2.06 -12.50
C SER A 46 4.23 0.54 -12.34
N ALA A 47 5.25 -0.18 -11.85
CA ALA A 47 5.15 -1.62 -11.65
C ALA A 47 4.16 -2.00 -10.53
N VAL A 48 4.22 -1.30 -9.39
CA VAL A 48 3.32 -1.51 -8.25
C VAL A 48 1.89 -1.14 -8.63
N HIS A 49 1.70 -0.08 -9.42
CA HIS A 49 0.39 0.30 -9.91
C HIS A 49 -0.28 -0.80 -10.73
N GLY A 50 0.42 -1.33 -11.73
CA GLY A 50 -0.12 -2.37 -12.60
C GLY A 50 -0.50 -3.63 -11.82
N LEU A 51 0.30 -3.99 -10.82
CA LEU A 51 -0.01 -5.10 -9.92
C LEU A 51 -1.26 -4.83 -9.07
N TYR A 52 -1.39 -3.61 -8.53
CA TYR A 52 -2.55 -3.24 -7.73
C TYR A 52 -3.84 -3.24 -8.56
N VAL A 53 -3.82 -2.60 -9.74
CA VAL A 53 -4.97 -2.58 -10.67
C VAL A 53 -5.41 -3.99 -11.01
N LYS A 54 -4.46 -4.87 -11.36
CA LYS A 54 -4.74 -6.29 -11.62
C LYS A 54 -5.42 -6.96 -10.42
N CYS A 55 -4.86 -6.82 -9.23
CA CYS A 55 -5.43 -7.42 -8.02
C CYS A 55 -6.81 -6.84 -7.67
N LYS A 56 -7.04 -5.56 -7.95
CA LYS A 56 -8.34 -4.89 -7.78
C LYS A 56 -9.38 -5.42 -8.75
N GLU A 57 -9.03 -5.59 -10.02
CA GLU A 57 -9.92 -6.21 -11.03
C GLU A 57 -10.30 -7.65 -10.65
N GLU A 58 -9.37 -8.41 -10.07
CA GLU A 58 -9.60 -9.79 -9.65
C GLU A 58 -10.48 -9.92 -8.40
N ASN A 59 -10.38 -8.98 -7.45
CA ASN A 59 -10.96 -9.14 -6.10
C ASN A 59 -12.02 -8.09 -5.72
N GLY A 60 -12.18 -7.03 -6.50
CA GLY A 60 -13.31 -6.09 -6.47
C GLY A 60 -13.38 -5.08 -5.31
N ASP A 61 -12.84 -5.39 -4.13
CA ASP A 61 -12.96 -4.54 -2.92
C ASP A 61 -11.60 -4.19 -2.31
N GLU A 62 -11.26 -2.90 -2.31
CA GLU A 62 -10.03 -2.30 -1.74
C GLU A 62 -9.94 -2.45 -0.22
N ALA A 63 -11.07 -2.62 0.45
CA ALA A 63 -11.10 -2.97 1.87
C ALA A 63 -10.90 -4.47 2.11
N SER A 64 -10.87 -5.32 1.08
CA SER A 64 -10.72 -6.77 1.25
C SER A 64 -9.28 -7.18 1.56
N SER A 65 -9.12 -8.18 2.44
CA SER A 65 -7.82 -8.82 2.67
C SER A 65 -7.30 -9.55 1.43
N CYS A 66 -8.17 -9.90 0.48
CA CYS A 66 -7.79 -10.59 -0.76
C CYS A 66 -6.89 -9.73 -1.65
N ILE A 67 -7.15 -8.42 -1.79
CA ILE A 67 -6.31 -7.53 -2.60
C ILE A 67 -4.90 -7.44 -2.01
N HIS A 68 -4.78 -7.21 -0.70
CA HIS A 68 -3.49 -7.17 -0.02
C HIS A 68 -2.73 -8.49 -0.18
N THR A 69 -3.43 -9.62 -0.03
CA THR A 69 -2.83 -10.95 -0.20
C THR A 69 -2.38 -11.18 -1.64
N CYS A 70 -3.18 -10.77 -2.63
CA CYS A 70 -2.83 -10.83 -4.05
C CYS A 70 -1.56 -10.01 -4.34
N VAL A 71 -1.48 -8.77 -3.87
CA VAL A 71 -0.30 -7.92 -4.06
C VAL A 71 0.93 -8.55 -3.41
N PHE A 72 0.83 -9.02 -2.16
CA PHE A 72 1.94 -9.66 -1.46
C PHE A 72 2.41 -10.94 -2.16
N ARG A 73 1.50 -11.75 -2.71
CA ARG A 73 1.85 -12.94 -3.50
C ARG A 73 2.59 -12.56 -4.77
N ASN A 74 2.09 -11.57 -5.51
CA ASN A 74 2.73 -11.14 -6.77
C ASN A 74 4.11 -10.48 -6.54
N LEU A 75 4.31 -9.82 -5.40
CA LEU A 75 5.61 -9.27 -4.99
C LEU A 75 6.55 -10.33 -4.36
N GLY A 76 6.08 -11.56 -4.15
CA GLY A 76 6.87 -12.63 -3.53
C GLY A 76 7.02 -12.52 -2.01
N PHE A 77 6.23 -11.67 -1.35
CA PHE A 77 6.25 -11.45 0.10
C PHE A 77 5.39 -12.44 0.89
N TYR A 78 4.50 -13.18 0.23
CA TYR A 78 3.61 -14.13 0.89
C TYR A 78 3.46 -15.42 0.09
N SER A 79 3.52 -16.56 0.79
CA SER A 79 3.44 -17.90 0.21
C SER A 79 2.74 -18.88 1.16
N ASP A 80 2.79 -20.17 0.83
CA ASP A 80 2.32 -21.26 1.71
C ASP A 80 3.08 -21.32 3.04
N ASN A 81 4.27 -20.71 3.12
CA ASN A 81 5.08 -20.63 4.34
C ASN A 81 4.81 -19.36 5.18
N GLY A 82 3.87 -18.51 4.76
CA GLY A 82 3.57 -17.25 5.44
C GLY A 82 4.28 -16.06 4.78
N ILE A 83 4.50 -15.02 5.59
CA ILE A 83 5.09 -13.75 5.14
C ILE A 83 6.62 -13.85 5.15
N ASP A 84 7.25 -13.53 4.03
CA ASP A 84 8.71 -13.42 3.91
C ASP A 84 9.17 -11.99 4.24
N TYR A 85 9.37 -11.74 5.53
CA TYR A 85 9.88 -10.46 6.01
C TYR A 85 11.31 -10.16 5.51
N THR A 86 12.09 -11.18 5.14
CA THR A 86 13.44 -10.98 4.61
C THR A 86 13.35 -10.40 3.20
N ALA A 87 12.53 -10.99 2.34
CA ALA A 87 12.25 -10.47 1.00
C ALA A 87 11.67 -9.05 1.06
N MET A 88 10.71 -8.80 1.95
CA MET A 88 10.14 -7.46 2.16
C MET A 88 11.21 -6.44 2.53
N LYS A 89 12.05 -6.72 3.52
CA LYS A 89 13.12 -5.80 3.93
C LYS A 89 14.11 -5.52 2.81
N GLN A 90 14.50 -6.56 2.06
CA GLN A 90 15.41 -6.40 0.92
C GLN A 90 14.79 -5.57 -0.21
N MET A 91 13.52 -5.81 -0.55
CA MET A 91 12.81 -5.13 -1.64
C MET A 91 12.31 -3.73 -1.30
N LEU A 92 12.07 -3.42 -0.02
CA LEU A 92 11.59 -2.10 0.38
C LEU A 92 12.73 -1.22 0.93
N GLY A 93 13.70 -1.82 1.65
CA GLY A 93 14.80 -1.11 2.30
C GLY A 93 15.92 -0.71 1.32
N PRO A 94 16.99 -1.51 1.19
CA PRO A 94 18.20 -1.11 0.45
C PRO A 94 18.04 -1.12 -1.08
N SER A 95 16.98 -1.72 -1.63
CA SER A 95 16.70 -1.71 -3.07
C SER A 95 15.92 -0.46 -3.49
N SER A 96 15.77 -0.25 -4.81
CA SER A 96 15.23 0.97 -5.41
C SER A 96 13.70 1.08 -5.43
N MET A 97 12.96 0.36 -4.58
CA MET A 97 11.49 0.40 -4.63
C MET A 97 10.90 1.64 -3.94
N ILE A 98 11.23 1.87 -2.67
CA ILE A 98 10.70 3.00 -1.88
C ILE A 98 11.78 4.05 -1.67
N GLY A 99 11.52 5.27 -2.12
CA GLY A 99 12.37 6.44 -1.90
C GLY A 99 13.72 6.39 -2.63
N GLU A 100 14.31 7.55 -2.79
CA GLU A 100 15.66 7.72 -3.35
C GLU A 100 16.75 7.22 -2.36
N PRO A 101 18.00 6.98 -2.80
CA PRO A 101 19.05 6.40 -1.96
C PRO A 101 19.33 7.09 -0.62
N ASN A 102 19.02 8.39 -0.48
CA ASN A 102 19.23 9.18 0.75
C ASN A 102 17.92 9.65 1.40
N ASP A 103 16.80 9.04 1.02
CA ASP A 103 15.46 9.44 1.47
C ASP A 103 15.20 9.01 2.92
N TRP A 104 14.39 9.77 3.66
CA TRP A 104 14.05 9.47 5.07
C TRP A 104 13.39 8.10 5.20
N LYS A 105 12.66 7.67 4.17
CA LYS A 105 12.01 6.35 4.08
C LYS A 105 13.03 5.22 4.26
N LYS A 106 14.24 5.36 3.70
CA LYS A 106 15.32 4.36 3.81
C LYS A 106 15.77 4.10 5.24
N THR A 107 15.66 5.10 6.11
CA THR A 107 16.09 4.99 7.50
C THR A 107 15.06 4.29 8.40
N GLY A 108 13.80 4.20 7.96
CA GLY A 108 12.69 3.70 8.76
C GLY A 108 12.14 2.34 8.34
N ILE A 109 12.29 1.94 7.07
CA ILE A 109 11.59 0.77 6.51
C ILE A 109 11.82 -0.53 7.29
N GLU A 110 13.07 -0.89 7.58
CA GLU A 110 13.34 -2.13 8.32
C GLU A 110 12.70 -2.11 9.71
N LYS A 111 12.82 -0.98 10.41
CA LYS A 111 12.21 -0.76 11.72
C LYS A 111 10.69 -0.84 11.66
N TRP A 112 10.05 -0.23 10.66
CA TRP A 112 8.59 -0.26 10.53
C TRP A 112 8.07 -1.65 10.16
N ILE A 113 8.80 -2.39 9.32
CA ILE A 113 8.49 -3.80 9.05
C ILE A 113 8.57 -4.61 10.35
N ASP A 114 9.62 -4.42 11.15
CA ASP A 114 9.77 -5.13 12.43
C ASP A 114 8.65 -4.79 13.43
N GLU A 115 8.32 -3.50 13.58
CA GLU A 115 7.24 -3.05 14.46
C GLU A 115 5.85 -3.57 14.04
N CYS A 116 5.65 -3.78 12.74
CA CYS A 116 4.39 -4.27 12.19
C CYS A 116 4.35 -5.78 11.99
N SER A 117 5.50 -6.47 12.12
CA SER A 117 5.60 -7.90 11.90
C SER A 117 4.77 -8.68 12.92
N ARG A 118 4.04 -9.67 12.42
CA ARG A 118 3.23 -10.60 13.21
C ARG A 118 3.35 -12.00 12.63
N ALA A 119 3.10 -13.01 13.46
CA ALA A 119 2.97 -14.37 12.96
C ALA A 119 1.77 -14.42 12.01
N ALA A 120 1.98 -14.90 10.78
CA ALA A 120 0.94 -15.04 9.76
C ALA A 120 0.94 -16.48 9.26
N GLN A 121 -0.23 -17.11 9.23
CA GLN A 121 -0.36 -18.43 8.61
C GLN A 121 -0.26 -18.29 7.09
N GLY A 122 0.51 -19.16 6.45
CA GLY A 122 0.66 -19.19 5.00
C GLY A 122 -0.51 -19.83 4.25
N GLY A 123 -0.53 -19.65 2.93
CA GLY A 123 -1.41 -20.36 2.01
C GLY A 123 -2.85 -19.86 1.94
N GLN A 124 -3.24 -18.90 2.78
CA GLN A 124 -4.58 -18.32 2.76
C GLN A 124 -4.76 -17.44 1.51
N GLU A 125 -5.89 -17.58 0.82
CA GLU A 125 -6.21 -16.75 -0.34
C GLU A 125 -6.42 -15.28 0.03
N CYS A 126 -7.07 -15.05 1.18
CA CYS A 126 -7.36 -13.72 1.72
C CYS A 126 -6.92 -13.65 3.19
N SER A 127 -5.64 -13.38 3.41
CA SER A 127 -5.03 -13.34 4.74
C SER A 127 -5.30 -12.01 5.44
N GLN A 128 -6.00 -12.05 6.57
CA GLN A 128 -6.20 -10.87 7.41
C GLN A 128 -4.87 -10.38 8.01
N ASP A 129 -3.95 -11.28 8.32
CA ASP A 129 -2.62 -10.92 8.84
C ASP A 129 -1.82 -10.09 7.82
N VAL A 130 -1.92 -10.43 6.53
CA VAL A 130 -1.28 -9.65 5.45
C VAL A 130 -1.89 -8.25 5.35
N LYS A 131 -3.22 -8.14 5.44
CA LYS A 131 -3.92 -6.84 5.45
C LYS A 131 -3.49 -5.99 6.65
N ASP A 132 -3.48 -6.57 7.85
CA ASP A 132 -3.10 -5.86 9.08
C ASP A 132 -1.65 -5.40 9.04
N LEU A 133 -0.73 -6.24 8.55
CA LEU A 133 0.67 -5.85 8.31
C LEU A 133 0.75 -4.69 7.32
N THR A 134 0.04 -4.78 6.20
CA THR A 134 0.04 -3.74 5.16
C THR A 134 -0.44 -2.40 5.73
N GLN A 135 -1.56 -2.40 6.45
CA GLN A 135 -2.11 -1.21 7.08
C GLN A 135 -1.17 -0.61 8.13
N CYS A 136 -0.59 -1.46 8.99
CA CYS A 136 0.37 -1.00 10.00
C CYS A 136 1.60 -0.38 9.34
N PHE A 137 2.21 -1.07 8.37
CA PHE A 137 3.43 -0.63 7.71
C PHE A 137 3.20 0.71 7.02
N TRP A 138 2.14 0.80 6.21
CA TRP A 138 1.81 2.04 5.53
C TRP A 138 1.58 3.15 6.54
N MET A 139 0.73 2.96 7.54
CA MET A 139 0.47 3.98 8.57
C MET A 139 1.76 4.52 9.23
N LYS A 140 2.78 3.67 9.42
CA LYS A 140 4.11 4.12 9.88
C LYS A 140 4.79 5.02 8.86
N VAL A 141 4.80 4.66 7.58
CA VAL A 141 5.29 5.52 6.50
C VAL A 141 4.55 6.87 6.52
N PHE A 142 3.22 6.89 6.54
CA PHE A 142 2.41 8.13 6.54
C PHE A 142 2.77 9.04 7.70
N THR A 143 2.74 8.50 8.92
CA THR A 143 2.91 9.30 10.15
C THR A 143 4.36 9.74 10.39
N ASN A 144 5.33 9.16 9.68
CA ASN A 144 6.73 9.57 9.75
C ASN A 144 7.15 10.47 8.58
N CYS A 145 6.23 10.79 7.66
CA CYS A 145 6.51 11.73 6.58
C CYS A 145 6.86 13.12 7.13
N PRO A 146 8.01 13.71 6.76
CA PRO A 146 8.41 15.03 7.25
C PRO A 146 7.43 16.14 6.85
N SER A 147 6.76 16.01 5.70
CA SER A 147 5.74 16.93 5.22
C SER A 147 4.32 16.52 5.63
N TYR A 148 4.16 15.60 6.59
CA TYR A 148 2.85 15.13 7.03
C TYR A 148 1.97 16.26 7.56
N ASN A 149 0.76 16.39 7.01
CA ASN A 149 -0.23 17.37 7.44
C ASN A 149 -1.58 16.71 7.75
N ALA A 150 -1.87 16.52 9.04
CA ALA A 150 -3.11 15.92 9.50
C ALA A 150 -4.38 16.70 9.14
N ALA A 151 -4.29 17.99 8.76
CA ALA A 151 -5.45 18.78 8.34
C ALA A 151 -5.88 18.49 6.89
N ASN A 152 -4.99 17.90 6.09
CA ASN A 152 -5.27 17.43 4.74
C ASN A 152 -5.59 15.92 4.72
N CYS A 153 -5.63 15.31 5.91
CA CYS A 153 -6.01 13.94 6.19
C CYS A 153 -7.34 13.92 7.00
#